data_AF-A0A6L8H4X3-F1
#
_entry.id   AF-A0A6L8H4X3-F1
#
_cell.length_a   1.000
_cell.length_b   1.000
_cell.length_c   1.000
_cell.angle_alpha   90.00
_cell.angle_beta   90.00
_cell.angle_gamma   90.00
#
_symmetry.space_group_name_H-M   'P 1'
#
loop_
_entity.id
_entity.type
_entity.pdbx_description
1 polymer ?
#
loop_
_entity_poly.entity_id
_entity_poly.type
_entity_poly.pdbx_seq_one_letter_code
_entity_poly.pdbx_strand_id
1 'polypeptide(L)' 'MQAFILRNILQRLVLVFVVSILAHSVIHLAPGEPSEVDPANPRMKPEDIAKIREAFHLDAPLYMQYVYW' A
#
# COMPACT_ATOMS: atom_id res chain seq x y z
N MET A 1 6.56 31.81 17.11
CA MET A 1 6.33 31.43 15.69
C MET A 1 6.89 30.04 15.35
N GLN A 2 8.19 29.77 15.50
CA GLN A 2 8.80 28.50 15.03
C GLN A 2 8.22 27.23 15.66
N ALA A 3 7.99 27.22 16.98
CA ALA A 3 7.36 26.08 17.66
C ALA A 3 5.92 25.79 17.18
N PHE A 4 5.17 26.83 16.81
CA PHE A 4 3.82 26.71 16.26
C PHE A 4 3.84 26.09 14.85
N ILE A 5 4.77 26.53 14.01
CA ILE A 5 4.95 25.97 12.66
C ILE A 5 5.37 24.50 12.75
N LEU A 6 6.33 24.17 13.62
CA LEU A 6 6.79 22.80 13.81
C LEU A 6 5.66 21.89 14.29
N ARG A 7 4.86 22.32 15.29
CA ARG A 7 3.70 21.58 15.76
C ARG A 7 2.70 21.30 14.63
N ASN A 8 2.41 22.30 13.81
CA ASN A 8 1.48 22.15 12.69
C ASN A 8 2.00 21.15 11.63
N ILE A 9 3.29 21.22 11.29
CA ILE A 9 3.91 20.28 10.35
C ILE A 9 3.85 18.85 10.92
N LEU A 10 4.21 18.66 12.19
CA LEU A 10 4.15 17.36 12.84
C LEU A 10 2.73 16.80 12.85
N GLN A 11 1.72 17.61 13.18
CA GLN A 11 0.32 17.17 13.15
C GLN A 11 -0.12 16.73 11.75
N ARG A 12 0.27 17.48 10.71
CA ARG A 12 -0.03 17.12 9.32
C ARG A 12 0.68 15.85 8.88
N LEU A 13 1.96 15.69 9.25
CA LEU A 13 2.72 14.48 8.97
C LEU A 13 2.10 13.26 9.64
N VAL A 14 1.71 13.37 10.91
CA VAL A 14 1.02 12.31 11.64
C VAL A 14 -0.32 11.97 10.97
N LEU A 15 -1.09 12.98 10.56
CA LEU A 15 -2.35 12.74 9.87
C LEU A 15 -2.15 11.98 8.55
N VAL A 16 -1.21 12.44 7.71
CA VAL A 16 -0.90 11.77 6.44
C VAL A 16 -0.42 10.34 6.68
N PHE A 17 0.44 10.14 7.69
CA PHE A 17 0.94 8.82 8.06
C PHE A 17 -0.17 7.85 8.53
N VAL A 18 -1.12 8.34 9.32
CA VAL A 18 -2.28 7.54 9.73
C VAL A 18 -3.15 7.19 8.52
N VAL A 19 -3.42 8.16 7.65
CA VAL A 19 -4.22 7.94 6.44
C VAL A 19 -3.53 6.98 5.48
N SER A 20 -2.21 7.02 5.32
CA SER A 20 -1.48 6.09 4.46
C SER A 20 -1.53 4.66 5.00
N ILE A 21 -1.37 4.47 6.32
CA ILE A 21 -1.55 3.15 6.94
C ILE A 21 -2.96 2.63 6.71
N LEU A 22 -3.98 3.47 6.89
CA LEU A 22 -5.36 3.07 6.67
C LEU A 22 -5.61 2.70 5.20
N ALA A 23 -5.12 3.48 4.25
CA ALA A 23 -5.25 3.18 2.83
C ALA A 23 -4.57 1.85 2.45
N HIS A 24 -3.34 1.64 2.93
CA HIS A 24 -2.61 0.39 2.73
C HIS A 24 -3.33 -0.82 3.35
N SER A 25 -3.89 -0.63 4.55
CA SER A 25 -4.66 -1.66 5.24
C SER A 25 -5.95 -2.00 4.49
N VAL A 26 -6.66 -1.01 3.96
CA VAL A 26 -7.90 -1.22 3.18
C VAL A 26 -7.64 -2.11 1.97
N ILE A 27 -6.51 -1.93 1.29
CA ILE A 27 -6.13 -2.75 0.13
C ILE A 27 -5.86 -4.20 0.54
N HIS A 28 -5.19 -4.42 1.68
CA HIS A 28 -4.93 -5.76 2.20
C HIS A 28 -6.15 -6.44 2.85
N LEU A 29 -7.14 -5.65 3.29
CA LEU A 29 -8.40 -6.14 3.85
C LEU A 29 -9.48 -6.37 2.79
N ALA A 30 -9.28 -5.85 1.58
CA ALA A 30 -10.18 -6.10 0.47
C ALA A 30 -10.20 -7.60 0.13
N PRO A 31 -11.36 -8.20 -0.17
CA PRO A 31 -11.43 -9.59 -0.57
C PRO A 31 -10.78 -9.78 -1.96
N GLY A 32 -9.65 -10.46 -2.00
CA GLY A 32 -8.84 -10.72 -3.20
C GLY A 32 -7.36 -10.54 -2.92
N GLU A 33 -6.48 -11.13 -3.74
CA GLU A 33 -5.04 -10.87 -3.63
C GLU A 33 -4.69 -9.53 -4.31
N PRO A 34 -3.80 -8.69 -3.75
CA PRO A 34 -3.39 -7.43 -4.39
C PRO A 34 -2.81 -7.63 -5.80
N SER A 35 -2.31 -8.83 -6.10
CA SER A 35 -1.82 -9.21 -7.43
C SER A 35 -2.92 -9.48 -8.45
N GLU A 36 -4.15 -9.70 -8.02
CA GLU A 36 -5.32 -9.98 -8.87
C GLU A 36 -6.03 -8.66 -9.22
N VAL A 37 -5.37 -7.87 -10.07
CA VAL A 37 -5.86 -6.54 -10.51
C VAL A 37 -7.26 -6.63 -11.16
N ASP A 38 -7.60 -7.76 -11.77
CA ASP A 38 -8.94 -8.06 -12.29
C ASP A 38 -9.24 -9.57 -12.17
N PRO A 39 -9.90 -10.01 -11.09
CA PRO A 39 -10.25 -11.42 -10.86
C PRO A 39 -11.19 -12.00 -11.93
N ALA A 40 -11.90 -11.13 -12.68
CA ALA A 40 -12.86 -11.53 -13.70
C ALA A 40 -12.24 -11.57 -15.10
N ASN A 41 -10.95 -11.25 -15.27
CA ASN A 41 -10.29 -11.25 -16.56
C ASN A 41 -9.82 -12.66 -16.96
N PRO A 42 -10.45 -13.32 -17.95
CA PRO A 42 -10.09 -14.68 -18.36
C PRO A 42 -8.75 -14.77 -19.09
N ARG A 43 -8.09 -13.63 -19.35
CA ARG A 43 -6.76 -13.56 -20.00
C ARG A 43 -5.61 -13.49 -19.01
N MET A 44 -5.88 -13.33 -17.71
CA MET A 44 -4.84 -13.22 -16.70
C MET A 44 -4.21 -14.60 -16.50
N LYS A 45 -2.96 -14.76 -16.94
CA LYS A 45 -2.23 -16.01 -16.77
C LYS A 45 -1.53 -16.02 -15.40
N PRO A 46 -1.25 -17.21 -14.84
CA PRO A 46 -0.44 -17.33 -13.62
C PRO A 46 0.92 -16.63 -13.71
N GLU A 47 1.52 -16.60 -14.91
CA GLU A 47 2.79 -15.91 -15.18
C GLU A 47 2.67 -14.38 -15.02
N ASP A 48 1.52 -13.80 -15.35
CA ASP A 48 1.29 -12.36 -15.23
C ASP A 48 1.13 -11.98 -13.75
N ILE A 49 0.46 -12.84 -12.97
CA ILE A 49 0.33 -12.70 -11.51
C ILE A 49 1.70 -12.74 -10.84
N ALA A 50 2.58 -13.67 -11.24
CA ALA A 50 3.94 -13.77 -10.70
C ALA A 50 4.77 -12.49 -10.99
N LYS A 51 4.67 -11.95 -12.20
CA LYS A 51 5.33 -10.67 -12.56
C LYS A 51 4.80 -9.51 -11.73
N ILE A 52 3.49 -9.45 -11.47
CA ILE A 52 2.88 -8.41 -10.62
C ILE A 52 3.37 -8.56 -9.17
N ARG A 53 3.40 -9.79 -8.63
CA ARG A 53 3.92 -10.05 -7.27
C ARG A 53 5.38 -9.61 -7.10
N GLU A 54 6.22 -9.92 -8.08
CA GLU A 54 7.62 -9.51 -8.07
C GLU A 54 7.77 -7.99 -8.21
N ALA A 55 7.03 -7.37 -9.13
CA ALA A 55 7.11 -5.93 -9.40
C ALA A 55 6.63 -5.06 -8.23
N PHE A 56 5.65 -5.53 -7.46
CA PHE A 56 5.10 -4.82 -6.30
C PHE A 56 5.62 -5.35 -4.96
N HIS A 57 6.62 -6.24 -4.96
CA HIS A 57 7.20 -6.84 -3.76
C HIS A 57 6.16 -7.48 -2.83
N LEU A 58 5.09 -8.05 -3.39
CA LEU A 58 3.97 -8.62 -2.63
C LEU A 58 4.36 -9.86 -1.81
N ASP A 59 5.49 -10.49 -2.15
CA ASP A 59 6.08 -11.61 -1.40
C ASP A 59 6.89 -11.15 -0.17
N ALA A 60 7.15 -9.85 -0.02
CA ALA A 60 7.85 -9.29 1.13
C ALA A 60 6.91 -9.15 2.35
N PRO A 61 7.45 -9.11 3.59
CA PRO A 61 6.63 -8.83 4.77
C PRO A 61 5.87 -7.51 4.65
N LEU A 62 4.66 -7.43 5.21
CA LEU A 62 3.78 -6.25 5.17
C LEU A 62 4.46 -4.91 5.53
N TYR A 63 5.38 -4.93 6.51
CA TYR A 63 6.13 -3.72 6.86
C TYR A 63 7.09 -3.25 5.76
N MET A 64 7.64 -4.17 4.95
CA MET A 64 8.44 -3.81 3.78
C MET A 64 7.55 -3.34 2.65
N GLN A 65 6.39 -3.96 2.43
CA GLN A 65 5.42 -3.49 1.43
C GLN A 65 4.98 -2.05 1.71
N TYR A 66 4.82 -1.67 2.98
CA TYR A 66 4.54 -0.29 3.37
C TYR A 66 5.70 0.69 3.09
N VAL A 67 6.95 0.21 3.03
CA VAL A 67 8.11 1.04 2.65
C VAL A 67 8.22 1.22 1.13
N TYR A 68 7.76 0.22 0.36
CA TYR A 68 7.69 0.30 -1.10
C TYR A 68 6.47 1.07 -1.62
N TRP A 69 5.43 1.22 -0.78
CA TRP A 69 4.20 1.98 -1.03
C TRP A 69 4.45 3.50 -1.15
#